data_AF-A0A1Y4WLB5-F1
#
_entry.id   AF-A0A1Y4WLB5-F1
#
_cell.length_a   1.000
_cell.length_b   1.000
_cell.length_c   1.000
_cell.angle_alpha   90.00
_cell.angle_beta   90.00
_cell.angle_gamma   90.00
#
_symmetry.space_group_name_H-M   'P 1'
#
loop_
_entity.id
_entity.type
_entity.pdbx_description
1 polymer ?
#
loop_
_entity_poly.entity_id
_entity_poly.type
_entity_poly.pdbx_seq_one_letter_code
_entity_poly.pdbx_strand_id
1 'polypeptide(L)'
;MLCGACLDTPSESGCVAEAYHRGWLPVTAVAAPESGLCRGALYQSAFAAAGLHIYDSTLYPGGEALSAYENCLRVGAELGLCPAGTEPMELVTRDEAAALLDALLTRDFQVSEPPMLTEFPIQNPDEVNLNDYLLELRRVPESILRAFADSGWTYAVDFQHLASLTRRYGTSCTGAADYDKKHIYVSEAKATVHEFGHFLDSMLGFPPGRSSFYEAEAGAASAFLRAYAGTGCREYFADYFAYYIANRGNAEKAAQMECLTPETFAFFSALEAGGWQLQSRPHNRLWRWTSWKKWN
;
A
#
# COMPACT_ATOMS: atom_id res chain seq x y z
N MET A 1 27.60 18.82 -51.44
CA MET A 1 27.82 19.60 -50.20
C MET A 1 26.44 19.87 -49.64
N LEU A 2 25.98 19.14 -48.61
CA LEU A 2 26.27 19.35 -47.16
C LEU A 2 25.95 20.81 -46.79
N CYS A 3 25.12 21.19 -45.82
CA CYS A 3 24.47 20.62 -44.63
C CYS A 3 23.28 21.57 -44.32
N GLY A 4 22.28 21.34 -43.46
CA GLY A 4 22.06 20.36 -42.41
C GLY A 4 20.97 20.94 -41.47
N ALA A 5 20.01 20.08 -41.13
CA ALA A 5 19.11 20.05 -39.98
C ALA A 5 18.79 21.34 -39.18
N CYS A 6 17.48 21.62 -39.06
CA CYS A 6 16.77 21.56 -37.78
C CYS A 6 15.30 21.23 -38.05
N LEU A 7 15.01 19.94 -38.22
CA LEU A 7 13.75 19.37 -37.78
C LEU A 7 14.02 18.89 -36.36
N ASP A 8 13.48 19.56 -35.36
CA ASP A 8 13.27 19.00 -34.02
C ASP A 8 12.10 19.73 -33.33
N THR A 9 11.21 18.91 -32.78
CA THR A 9 9.84 19.13 -32.28
C THR A 9 9.73 19.99 -31.00
N PRO A 10 8.53 20.57 -30.72
CA PRO A 10 8.17 20.94 -29.35
C PRO A 10 6.83 20.36 -28.84
N SER A 11 6.90 19.52 -27.80
CA SER A 11 6.22 19.73 -26.51
C SER A 11 4.68 19.68 -26.34
N GLU A 12 3.84 19.22 -27.27
CA GLU A 12 2.38 19.18 -26.99
C GLU A 12 1.88 17.94 -26.21
N SER A 13 2.66 16.86 -26.13
CA SER A 13 2.20 15.61 -25.49
C SER A 13 2.47 15.50 -23.98
N GLY A 14 3.02 16.54 -23.33
CA GLY A 14 3.45 16.48 -21.93
C GLY A 14 2.35 16.79 -20.91
N CYS A 15 1.56 17.85 -21.13
CA CYS A 15 0.68 18.39 -20.08
C CYS A 15 -0.54 17.50 -19.77
N VAL A 16 -1.15 16.90 -20.78
CA VAL A 16 -2.29 15.99 -20.60
C VAL A 16 -1.83 14.68 -19.94
N ALA A 17 -0.68 14.15 -20.37
CA ALA A 17 -0.09 12.97 -19.75
C ALA A 17 0.28 13.23 -18.28
N GLU A 18 0.88 14.38 -17.97
CA GLU A 18 1.21 14.77 -16.60
C GLU A 18 -0.05 14.96 -15.76
N ALA A 19 -1.09 15.62 -16.28
CA ALA A 19 -2.36 15.77 -15.58
C ALA A 19 -3.04 14.43 -15.29
N TYR A 20 -2.96 13.47 -16.22
CA TYR A 20 -3.41 12.10 -15.99
C TYR A 20 -2.58 11.40 -14.90
N HIS A 21 -1.24 11.48 -14.96
CA HIS A 21 -0.36 10.89 -13.95
C HIS A 21 -0.54 11.48 -12.55
N ARG A 22 -0.92 12.76 -12.47
CA ARG A 22 -1.26 13.44 -11.21
C ARG A 22 -2.69 13.17 -10.73
N GLY A 23 -3.49 12.42 -11.49
CA GLY A 23 -4.89 12.12 -11.18
C GLY A 23 -5.84 13.31 -11.34
N TRP A 24 -5.41 14.38 -12.02
CA TRP A 24 -6.22 15.57 -12.28
C TRP A 24 -7.21 15.38 -13.42
N LEU A 25 -6.98 14.40 -14.29
CA LEU A 25 -7.87 14.06 -15.41
C LEU A 25 -8.16 12.55 -15.40
N PRO A 26 -9.43 12.13 -15.43
CA PRO A 26 -9.76 10.73 -15.62
C PRO A 26 -9.47 10.30 -17.06
N VAL A 27 -9.21 9.01 -17.27
CA VAL A 27 -8.93 8.45 -18.62
C VAL A 27 -10.05 8.73 -19.62
N THR A 28 -11.29 8.80 -19.14
CA THR A 28 -12.47 9.11 -19.95
C THR A 28 -12.45 10.54 -20.47
N ALA A 29 -11.94 11.51 -19.70
CA ALA A 29 -11.78 12.90 -20.15
C ALA A 29 -10.70 13.01 -21.24
N VAL A 30 -9.70 12.11 -21.22
CA VAL A 30 -8.67 12.03 -22.27
C VAL A 30 -9.22 11.35 -23.53
N ALA A 31 -9.99 10.26 -23.37
CA ALA A 31 -10.48 9.46 -24.48
C ALA A 31 -11.74 10.02 -25.17
N ALA A 32 -12.54 10.83 -24.47
CA ALA A 32 -13.79 11.41 -24.96
C ALA A 32 -13.99 12.85 -24.42
N PRO A 33 -13.17 13.83 -24.87
CA PRO A 33 -13.15 15.18 -24.29
C PRO A 33 -14.45 15.97 -24.50
N GLU A 34 -15.26 15.60 -25.49
CA GLU A 34 -16.57 16.22 -25.76
C GLU A 34 -17.71 15.67 -24.89
N SER A 35 -17.43 14.67 -24.04
CA SER A 35 -18.43 14.14 -23.11
C SER A 35 -18.61 15.07 -21.91
N GLY A 36 -19.85 15.22 -21.45
CA GLY A 36 -20.13 15.94 -20.21
C GLY A 36 -19.41 15.31 -19.02
N LEU A 37 -18.98 16.13 -18.07
CA LEU A 37 -18.29 15.67 -16.87
C LEU A 37 -19.31 15.20 -15.83
N CYS A 38 -19.15 13.99 -15.28
CA CYS A 38 -19.96 13.57 -14.14
C CYS A 38 -19.42 14.16 -12.83
N ARG A 39 -20.31 14.29 -11.85
CA ARG A 39 -19.98 14.94 -10.57
C ARG A 39 -18.88 14.23 -9.80
N GLY A 40 -18.89 12.91 -9.78
CA GLY A 40 -17.83 12.12 -9.16
C GLY A 40 -16.45 12.43 -9.76
N ALA A 41 -16.36 12.49 -11.09
CA ALA A 41 -15.13 12.82 -11.79
C ALA A 41 -14.66 14.27 -11.53
N LEU A 42 -15.59 15.23 -11.45
CA LEU A 42 -15.29 16.60 -11.07
C LEU A 42 -14.67 16.66 -9.66
N TYR A 43 -15.32 16.05 -8.68
CA TYR A 43 -14.87 16.08 -7.28
C TYR A 43 -13.53 15.38 -7.10
N GLN A 44 -13.35 14.20 -7.70
CA GLN A 44 -12.07 13.49 -7.67
C GLN A 44 -10.93 14.36 -8.21
N SER A 45 -11.15 14.96 -9.39
CA SER A 45 -10.15 15.80 -10.05
C SER A 45 -9.85 17.07 -9.25
N ALA A 46 -10.89 17.74 -8.74
CA ALA A 46 -10.76 18.97 -7.98
C ALA A 46 -10.05 18.76 -6.63
N PHE A 47 -10.35 17.67 -5.93
CA PHE A 47 -9.67 17.33 -4.68
C PHE A 47 -8.20 16.96 -4.90
N ALA A 48 -7.90 16.18 -5.95
CA ALA A 48 -6.52 15.88 -6.33
C ALA A 48 -5.73 17.16 -6.68
N ALA A 49 -6.35 18.09 -7.41
CA ALA A 49 -5.74 19.38 -7.75
C ALA A 49 -5.55 20.29 -6.52
N ALA A 50 -6.47 20.24 -5.55
CA ALA A 50 -6.38 20.97 -4.29
C ALA A 50 -5.42 20.32 -3.27
N GLY A 51 -4.87 19.14 -3.56
CA GLY A 51 -3.97 18.43 -2.66
C GLY A 51 -4.68 17.79 -1.45
N LEU A 52 -6.00 17.58 -1.53
CA LEU A 52 -6.75 16.95 -0.43
C LEU A 52 -6.51 15.43 -0.41
N HIS A 53 -6.02 14.93 0.71
CA HIS A 53 -5.85 13.50 0.94
C HIS A 53 -7.20 12.85 1.29
N ILE A 54 -7.79 12.20 0.30
CA ILE A 54 -9.04 11.45 0.46
C ILE A 54 -8.72 10.04 0.93
N TYR A 55 -9.27 9.68 2.08
CA TYR A 55 -9.17 8.34 2.64
C TYR A 55 -10.41 7.51 2.30
N ASP A 56 -10.20 6.22 2.06
CA ASP A 56 -11.24 5.24 1.80
C ASP A 56 -12.20 5.14 2.99
N SER A 57 -13.50 5.14 2.70
CA SER A 57 -14.55 5.09 3.73
C SER A 57 -14.39 3.90 4.66
N THR A 58 -13.90 2.76 4.17
CA THR A 58 -13.73 1.56 5.00
C THR A 58 -12.73 1.80 6.13
N LEU A 59 -11.80 2.76 6.02
CA LEU A 59 -10.82 3.09 7.06
C LEU A 59 -11.44 3.69 8.33
N TYR A 60 -12.72 4.08 8.30
CA TYR A 60 -13.44 4.66 9.43
C TYR A 60 -14.39 3.66 10.09
N PRO A 61 -14.72 3.83 11.39
CA PRO A 61 -15.68 2.98 12.07
C PRO A 61 -17.05 2.97 11.37
N GLY A 62 -17.55 1.77 11.03
CA GLY A 62 -18.83 1.60 10.33
C GLY A 62 -18.80 2.01 8.85
N GLY A 63 -17.64 2.32 8.30
CA GLY A 63 -17.49 2.65 6.89
C GLY A 63 -17.72 1.47 5.97
N GLU A 64 -18.42 1.71 4.86
CA GLU A 64 -18.72 0.73 3.82
C GLU A 64 -17.79 0.89 2.61
N ALA A 65 -17.69 -0.15 1.78
CA ALA A 65 -16.93 -0.06 0.53
C ALA A 65 -17.70 0.81 -0.47
N LEU A 66 -17.11 1.92 -0.87
CA LEU A 66 -17.66 2.85 -1.85
C LEU A 66 -16.80 2.83 -3.12
N SER A 67 -17.41 3.13 -4.27
CA SER A 67 -16.62 3.47 -5.44
C SER A 67 -15.79 4.74 -5.18
N ALA A 68 -14.74 4.94 -5.98
CA ALA A 68 -13.90 6.14 -5.84
C ALA A 68 -14.70 7.44 -5.94
N TYR A 69 -15.73 7.47 -6.80
CA TYR A 69 -16.59 8.64 -6.97
C TYR A 69 -17.53 8.86 -5.78
N GLU A 70 -18.17 7.80 -5.28
CA GLU A 70 -19.00 7.88 -4.07
C GLU A 70 -18.19 8.31 -2.85
N ASN A 71 -16.95 7.80 -2.71
CA ASN A 71 -16.09 8.19 -1.60
C ASN A 71 -15.67 9.66 -1.67
N CYS A 72 -15.38 10.19 -2.87
CA CYS A 72 -15.14 11.62 -3.06
C CYS A 72 -16.38 12.46 -2.70
N LEU A 73 -17.58 12.05 -3.10
CA LEU A 73 -18.80 12.78 -2.77
C LEU A 73 -19.17 12.69 -1.28
N ARG A 74 -18.88 11.57 -0.61
CA ARG A 74 -18.95 11.47 0.85
C ARG A 74 -18.11 12.56 1.51
N VAL A 75 -16.83 12.66 1.14
CA VAL A 75 -15.95 13.72 1.68
C VAL A 75 -16.44 15.11 1.27
N GLY A 76 -16.92 15.29 0.04
CA GLY A 76 -17.56 16.54 -0.38
C GLY A 76 -18.72 16.95 0.52
N ALA A 77 -19.56 16.01 0.93
CA ALA A 77 -20.66 16.27 1.86
C ALA A 77 -20.15 16.61 3.28
N GLU A 78 -19.15 15.89 3.79
CA GLU A 78 -18.51 16.16 5.08
C GLU A 78 -17.88 17.56 5.15
N LEU A 79 -17.33 18.04 4.03
CA LEU A 79 -16.74 19.39 3.88
C LEU A 79 -17.79 20.47 3.59
N GLY A 80 -19.07 20.11 3.44
CA GLY A 80 -20.16 21.03 3.11
C GLY A 80 -20.07 21.61 1.69
N LEU A 81 -19.50 20.85 0.74
CA LEU A 81 -19.39 21.21 -0.68
C LEU A 81 -20.57 20.71 -1.51
N CYS A 82 -21.19 19.60 -1.10
CA CYS A 82 -22.43 19.08 -1.70
C CYS A 82 -23.37 18.46 -0.65
N PRO A 83 -24.64 18.21 -0.99
CA PRO A 83 -25.54 17.43 -0.14
C PRO A 83 -25.08 15.97 0.01
N ALA A 84 -25.39 15.36 1.15
CA ALA A 84 -25.20 13.92 1.33
C ALA A 84 -26.09 13.11 0.36
N GLY A 85 -25.57 11.98 -0.14
CA GLY A 85 -26.29 11.11 -1.08
C GLY A 85 -26.41 11.67 -2.50
N THR A 86 -25.59 12.65 -2.86
CA THR A 86 -25.55 13.19 -4.22
C THR A 86 -25.14 12.11 -5.23
N GLU A 87 -25.83 12.05 -6.37
CA GLU A 87 -25.59 11.06 -7.42
C GLU A 87 -24.23 11.29 -8.12
N PRO A 88 -23.29 10.31 -8.08
CA PRO A 88 -21.96 10.47 -8.66
C PRO A 88 -21.93 10.55 -10.19
N MET A 89 -22.86 9.88 -10.87
CA MET A 89 -22.85 9.75 -12.33
C MET A 89 -23.62 10.84 -13.06
N GLU A 90 -24.32 11.72 -12.34
CA GLU A 90 -25.03 12.85 -12.93
C GLU A 90 -24.03 13.89 -13.48
N LEU A 91 -24.40 14.48 -14.61
CA LEU A 91 -23.60 15.49 -15.28
C LEU A 91 -23.65 16.81 -14.52
N VAL A 92 -22.50 17.44 -14.35
CA VAL A 92 -22.40 18.74 -13.68
C VAL A 92 -22.64 19.88 -14.64
N THR A 93 -23.27 20.93 -14.13
CA THR A 93 -23.39 22.20 -14.83
C THR A 93 -22.12 23.05 -14.64
N ARG A 94 -21.94 24.05 -15.49
CA ARG A 94 -20.76 24.93 -15.43
C ARG A 94 -20.73 25.78 -14.15
N ASP A 95 -21.89 26.14 -13.61
CA ASP A 95 -22.00 26.89 -12.35
C ASP A 95 -21.63 26.02 -11.14
N GLU A 96 -22.07 24.76 -11.08
CA GLU A 96 -21.64 23.79 -10.05
C GLU A 96 -20.12 23.62 -10.05
N ALA A 97 -19.53 23.43 -11.24
CA ALA A 97 -18.08 23.31 -11.38
C ALA A 97 -17.34 24.58 -10.92
N ALA A 98 -17.82 25.77 -11.33
CA ALA A 98 -17.24 27.03 -10.92
C ALA A 98 -17.35 27.26 -9.40
N ALA A 99 -18.49 26.92 -8.80
CA ALA A 99 -18.72 27.05 -7.36
C ALA A 99 -17.81 26.13 -6.53
N LEU A 100 -17.58 24.88 -6.98
CA LEU A 100 -16.65 23.98 -6.31
C LEU A 100 -15.22 24.54 -6.34
N LEU A 101 -14.76 25.01 -7.50
CA LEU A 101 -13.41 25.56 -7.66
C LEU A 101 -13.24 26.84 -6.83
N ASP A 102 -14.22 27.74 -6.83
CA ASP A 102 -14.20 28.94 -5.99
C ASP A 102 -14.11 28.58 -4.51
N ALA A 103 -14.91 27.61 -4.05
CA ALA A 103 -14.84 27.13 -2.67
C ALA A 103 -13.45 26.59 -2.31
N LEU A 104 -12.88 25.69 -3.14
CA LEU A 104 -11.55 25.10 -2.93
C LEU A 104 -10.40 26.12 -2.95
N LEU A 105 -10.55 27.24 -3.66
CA LEU A 105 -9.54 28.29 -3.75
C LEU A 105 -9.64 29.33 -2.63
N THR A 106 -10.81 29.48 -2.01
CA THR A 106 -11.09 30.58 -1.07
C THR A 106 -11.24 30.13 0.38
N ARG A 107 -11.33 28.82 0.63
CA ARG A 107 -11.56 28.24 1.95
C ARG A 107 -10.53 27.17 2.25
N ASP A 108 -10.15 27.07 3.52
CA ASP A 108 -9.33 25.95 4.00
C ASP A 108 -10.20 24.75 4.32
N PHE A 109 -9.80 23.58 3.84
CA PHE A 109 -10.47 22.31 4.09
C PHE A 109 -9.54 21.34 4.79
N GLN A 110 -10.08 20.64 5.78
CA GLN A 110 -9.38 19.56 6.47
C GLN A 110 -10.23 18.30 6.35
N VAL A 111 -9.69 17.28 5.67
CA VAL A 111 -10.30 15.96 5.62
C VAL A 111 -10.10 15.29 6.99
N SER A 112 -11.16 14.70 7.53
CA SER A 112 -11.08 13.94 8.78
C SER A 112 -10.12 12.78 8.61
N GLU A 113 -9.15 12.62 9.50
CA GLU A 113 -8.18 11.52 9.42
C GLU A 113 -8.76 10.21 9.99
N PRO A 114 -8.44 9.04 9.40
CA PRO A 114 -8.86 7.75 9.96
C PRO A 114 -8.18 7.45 11.30
N PRO A 115 -8.86 6.79 12.26
CA PRO A 115 -8.35 6.57 13.61
C PRO A 115 -6.97 5.90 13.67
N MET A 116 -6.70 4.98 12.73
CA MET A 116 -5.43 4.25 12.65
C MET A 116 -4.20 5.16 12.60
N LEU A 117 -4.29 6.37 12.04
CA LEU A 117 -3.18 7.33 12.00
C LEU A 117 -2.77 7.83 13.39
N THR A 118 -3.70 7.82 14.34
CA THR A 118 -3.45 8.23 15.74
C THR A 118 -3.20 7.06 16.67
N GLU A 119 -3.70 5.87 16.34
CA GLU A 119 -3.67 4.68 17.19
C GLU A 119 -2.48 3.75 16.89
N PHE A 120 -1.91 3.82 15.68
CA PHE A 120 -0.81 2.97 15.23
C PHE A 120 0.48 3.81 15.03
N PRO A 121 1.68 3.30 15.36
CA PRO A 121 2.93 4.05 15.23
C PRO A 121 3.35 4.20 13.76
N ILE A 122 2.78 5.21 13.10
CA ILE A 122 3.01 5.56 11.69
C ILE A 122 3.86 6.83 11.59
N GLN A 123 4.83 6.84 10.69
CA GLN A 123 5.60 8.02 10.30
C GLN A 123 5.42 8.28 8.80
N ASN A 124 5.22 9.55 8.45
CA ASN A 124 5.08 10.01 7.07
C ASN A 124 5.88 11.30 6.85
N PRO A 125 7.23 11.23 6.93
CA PRO A 125 8.09 12.41 6.78
C PRO A 125 7.96 13.08 5.40
N ASP A 126 7.53 12.34 4.38
CA ASP A 126 7.38 12.83 3.01
C ASP A 126 5.95 13.37 2.73
N GLU A 127 5.08 13.45 3.75
CA GLU A 127 3.72 14.00 3.68
C GLU A 127 2.89 13.44 2.50
N VAL A 128 3.06 12.17 2.16
CA VAL A 128 2.31 11.55 1.06
C VAL A 128 0.93 11.12 1.50
N ASN A 129 0.02 10.91 0.54
CA ASN A 129 -1.29 10.34 0.83
C ASN A 129 -1.13 8.89 1.36
N LEU A 130 -1.53 8.66 2.61
CA LEU A 130 -1.38 7.37 3.28
C LEU A 130 -2.51 6.38 2.99
N ASN A 131 -3.55 6.75 2.21
CA ASN A 131 -4.73 5.92 1.97
C ASN A 131 -4.39 4.46 1.62
N ASP A 132 -3.58 4.26 0.59
CA ASP A 132 -3.26 2.90 0.11
C ASP A 132 -2.44 2.11 1.12
N TYR A 133 -1.57 2.79 1.88
CA TYR A 133 -0.77 2.18 2.94
C TYR A 133 -1.65 1.72 4.11
N LEU A 134 -2.63 2.54 4.50
CA LEU A 134 -3.60 2.18 5.54
C LEU A 134 -4.50 1.01 5.11
N LEU A 135 -4.90 0.97 3.84
CA LEU A 135 -5.64 -0.17 3.27
C LEU A 135 -4.83 -1.46 3.33
N GLU A 136 -3.53 -1.39 3.04
CA GLU A 136 -2.64 -2.56 3.15
C GLU A 136 -2.38 -2.96 4.62
N LEU A 137 -2.23 -1.99 5.53
CA LEU A 137 -2.12 -2.25 6.97
C LEU A 137 -3.35 -2.99 7.50
N ARG A 138 -4.56 -2.63 7.07
CA ARG A 138 -5.80 -3.34 7.46
C ARG A 138 -5.86 -4.80 7.06
N ARG A 139 -5.08 -5.20 6.05
CA ARG A 139 -5.01 -6.61 5.63
C ARG A 139 -4.17 -7.43 6.59
N VAL A 140 -3.25 -6.80 7.31
CA VAL A 140 -2.45 -7.44 8.35
C VAL A 140 -3.36 -7.78 9.53
N PRO A 141 -3.32 -9.03 10.05
CA PRO A 141 -4.08 -9.41 11.23
C PRO A 141 -3.85 -8.47 12.42
N GLU A 142 -4.92 -8.07 13.10
CA GLU A 142 -4.88 -7.08 14.18
C GLU A 142 -3.93 -7.47 15.33
N SER A 143 -3.84 -8.76 15.67
CA SER A 143 -2.92 -9.26 16.69
C SER A 143 -1.45 -9.10 16.30
N ILE A 144 -1.12 -9.15 15.01
CA ILE A 144 0.24 -8.87 14.51
C ILE A 144 0.52 -7.37 14.61
N LEU A 145 -0.44 -6.51 14.22
CA LEU A 145 -0.32 -5.05 14.37
C LEU A 145 -0.13 -4.66 15.84
N ARG A 146 -0.90 -5.27 16.74
CA ARG A 146 -0.77 -5.05 18.19
C ARG A 146 0.61 -5.49 18.70
N ALA A 147 1.06 -6.69 18.33
CA ALA A 147 2.38 -7.17 18.71
C ALA A 147 3.51 -6.28 18.16
N PHE A 148 3.34 -5.70 16.97
CA PHE A 148 4.26 -4.73 16.38
C PHE A 148 4.37 -3.48 17.23
N ALA A 149 3.23 -2.86 17.56
CA ALA A 149 3.18 -1.66 18.40
C ALA A 149 3.72 -1.95 19.82
N ASP A 150 3.27 -3.04 20.47
CA ASP A 150 3.70 -3.45 21.81
C ASP A 150 5.20 -3.77 21.88
N SER A 151 5.78 -4.23 20.76
CA SER A 151 7.22 -4.49 20.65
C SER A 151 8.06 -3.24 20.39
N GLY A 152 7.41 -2.06 20.30
CA GLY A 152 8.04 -0.77 20.06
C GLY A 152 8.51 -0.57 18.62
N TRP A 153 7.88 -1.24 17.65
CA TRP A 153 8.18 -1.02 16.24
C TRP A 153 7.44 0.19 15.68
N THR A 154 7.99 0.77 14.61
CA THR A 154 7.40 1.90 13.87
C THR A 154 7.28 1.58 12.39
N TYR A 155 6.14 1.94 11.78
CA TYR A 155 5.91 1.82 10.35
C TYR A 155 6.11 3.19 9.69
N ALA A 156 7.02 3.29 8.73
CA ALA A 156 7.43 4.56 8.13
C ALA A 156 7.27 4.52 6.61
N VAL A 157 6.53 5.49 6.07
CA VAL A 157 6.50 5.77 4.63
C VAL A 157 7.60 6.79 4.35
N ASP A 158 8.80 6.31 4.02
CA ASP A 158 10.02 7.13 3.94
C ASP A 158 10.82 6.79 2.67
N PHE A 159 10.57 7.59 1.62
CA PHE A 159 11.18 7.41 0.31
C PHE A 159 12.66 7.77 0.35
N GLN A 160 13.02 8.81 1.11
CA GLN A 160 14.40 9.29 1.21
C GLN A 160 15.30 8.26 1.90
N HIS A 161 14.80 7.64 2.96
CA HIS A 161 15.52 6.59 3.67
C HIS A 161 15.75 5.38 2.77
N LEU A 162 14.71 4.87 2.10
CA LEU A 162 14.83 3.74 1.18
C LEU A 162 15.74 4.04 -0.02
N ALA A 163 15.67 5.26 -0.57
CA ALA A 163 16.61 5.69 -1.61
C ALA A 163 18.07 5.70 -1.09
N SER A 164 18.28 6.08 0.18
CA SER A 164 19.61 6.04 0.81
C SER A 164 20.12 4.61 1.01
N LEU A 165 19.24 3.66 1.38
CA LEU A 165 19.56 2.24 1.50
C LEU A 165 19.89 1.65 0.13
N THR A 166 19.09 1.96 -0.89
CA THR A 166 19.32 1.56 -2.28
C THR A 166 20.70 2.01 -2.76
N ARG A 167 21.08 3.28 -2.53
CA ARG A 167 22.42 3.80 -2.89
C ARG A 167 23.55 3.09 -2.13
N ARG A 168 23.33 2.76 -0.85
CA ARG A 168 24.35 2.12 -0.01
C ARG A 168 24.61 0.67 -0.39
N TYR A 169 23.55 -0.06 -0.75
CA TYR A 169 23.61 -1.51 -0.94
C TYR A 169 23.54 -1.94 -2.41
N GLY A 170 23.18 -1.04 -3.33
CA GLY A 170 23.12 -1.32 -4.76
C GLY A 170 21.92 -2.16 -5.19
N THR A 171 20.90 -2.27 -4.34
CA THR A 171 19.68 -3.04 -4.63
C THR A 171 18.47 -2.15 -4.36
N SER A 172 17.56 -2.06 -5.33
CA SER A 172 16.30 -1.34 -5.18
C SER A 172 15.37 -2.15 -4.27
N CYS A 173 14.90 -1.54 -3.18
CA CYS A 173 13.92 -2.14 -2.29
C CYS A 173 12.72 -1.19 -2.12
N THR A 174 11.51 -1.71 -2.33
CA THR A 174 10.26 -0.96 -2.12
C THR A 174 9.77 -0.99 -0.68
N GLY A 175 10.41 -1.83 0.14
CA GLY A 175 10.27 -1.91 1.59
C GLY A 175 11.51 -2.50 2.25
N ALA A 176 11.64 -2.31 3.55
CA ALA A 176 12.69 -2.92 4.36
C ALA A 176 12.31 -2.98 5.85
N ALA A 177 12.51 -4.14 6.47
CA ALA A 177 12.47 -4.32 7.92
C ALA A 177 13.86 -4.14 8.56
N ASP A 178 14.04 -3.05 9.32
CA ASP A 178 15.22 -2.76 10.14
C ASP A 178 14.98 -3.22 11.59
N TYR A 179 15.50 -4.41 11.91
CA TYR A 179 15.34 -5.03 13.23
C TYR A 179 16.08 -4.29 14.35
N ASP A 180 17.20 -3.63 14.04
CA ASP A 180 18.02 -2.92 15.03
C ASP A 180 17.30 -1.65 15.49
N LYS A 181 16.71 -0.92 14.54
CA LYS A 181 15.88 0.25 14.85
C LYS A 181 14.45 -0.09 15.18
N LYS A 182 14.00 -1.32 14.93
CA LYS A 182 12.58 -1.73 14.98
C LYS A 182 11.70 -0.87 14.07
N HIS A 183 12.07 -0.78 12.80
CA HIS A 183 11.31 -0.02 11.81
C HIS A 183 10.95 -0.89 10.61
N ILE A 184 9.75 -0.73 10.10
CA ILE A 184 9.42 -1.10 8.71
C ILE A 184 9.41 0.20 7.91
N TYR A 185 10.24 0.28 6.88
CA TYR A 185 10.21 1.36 5.90
C TYR A 185 9.54 0.88 4.63
N VAL A 186 8.68 1.69 4.03
CA VAL A 186 8.06 1.40 2.73
C VAL A 186 8.06 2.62 1.83
N SER A 187 8.21 2.40 0.53
CA SER A 187 7.99 3.41 -0.51
C SER A 187 6.78 3.08 -1.36
N GLU A 188 6.30 1.84 -1.33
CA GLU A 188 5.08 1.42 -2.03
C GLU A 188 4.15 0.71 -1.05
N ALA A 189 2.86 1.05 -1.07
CA ALA A 189 1.87 0.46 -0.17
C ALA A 189 1.85 -1.07 -0.26
N LYS A 190 2.01 -1.63 -1.46
CA LYS A 190 2.02 -3.09 -1.72
C LYS A 190 3.15 -3.84 -1.01
N ALA A 191 4.21 -3.16 -0.57
CA ALA A 191 5.29 -3.78 0.20
C ALA A 191 4.86 -4.09 1.65
N THR A 192 3.86 -3.38 2.18
CA THR A 192 3.45 -3.42 3.59
C THR A 192 3.27 -4.84 4.12
N VAL A 193 2.37 -5.63 3.53
CA VAL A 193 2.05 -6.96 4.05
C VAL A 193 3.28 -7.88 3.99
N HIS A 194 4.12 -7.74 2.96
CA HIS A 194 5.37 -8.48 2.84
C HIS A 194 6.35 -8.12 3.96
N GLU A 195 6.57 -6.84 4.24
CA GLU A 195 7.44 -6.41 5.34
C GLU A 195 6.91 -6.86 6.72
N PHE A 196 5.59 -6.90 6.90
CA PHE A 196 4.99 -7.51 8.10
C PHE A 196 5.25 -9.03 8.17
N GLY A 197 5.44 -9.70 7.04
CA GLY A 197 5.91 -11.09 6.98
C GLY A 197 7.32 -11.25 7.56
N HIS A 198 8.23 -10.32 7.25
CA HIS A 198 9.56 -10.29 7.87
C HIS A 198 9.51 -10.03 9.38
N PHE A 199 8.68 -9.06 9.81
CA PHE A 199 8.44 -8.82 11.23
C PHE A 199 7.90 -10.08 11.94
N LEU A 200 6.88 -10.72 11.36
CA LEU A 200 6.28 -11.95 11.89
C LEU A 200 7.30 -13.08 12.01
N ASP A 201 8.11 -13.31 10.96
CA ASP A 201 9.17 -14.34 10.98
C ASP A 201 10.13 -14.12 12.17
N SER A 202 10.52 -12.86 12.40
CA SER A 202 11.41 -12.49 13.50
C SER A 202 10.79 -12.75 14.87
N MET A 203 9.51 -12.44 15.05
CA MET A 203 8.80 -12.63 16.33
C MET A 203 8.58 -14.10 16.65
N LEU A 204 8.31 -14.90 15.63
CA LEU A 204 8.17 -16.34 15.79
C LEU A 204 9.53 -17.04 16.00
N GLY A 205 10.63 -16.27 16.07
CA GLY A 205 11.97 -16.73 16.42
C GLY A 205 12.46 -17.78 15.44
N PHE A 206 12.90 -17.34 14.25
CA PHE A 206 13.46 -18.16 13.16
C PHE A 206 14.08 -19.48 13.68
N PRO A 207 13.34 -20.60 13.67
CA PRO A 207 13.86 -21.87 14.10
C PRO A 207 14.75 -22.44 13.00
N PRO A 208 15.76 -23.25 13.32
CA PRO A 208 16.53 -24.02 12.35
C PRO A 208 15.68 -25.04 11.55
N GLY A 209 14.36 -25.11 11.78
CA GLY A 209 13.40 -25.92 11.03
C GLY A 209 12.49 -25.13 10.07
N ARG A 210 12.68 -23.81 9.86
CA ARG A 210 11.96 -23.08 8.79
C ARG A 210 12.70 -23.05 7.45
N SER A 211 14.01 -23.26 7.47
CA SER A 211 14.78 -23.54 6.26
C SER A 211 14.29 -24.80 5.54
N SER A 212 13.68 -25.75 6.26
CA SER A 212 13.14 -26.98 5.65
C SER A 212 11.95 -26.73 4.74
N PHE A 213 11.03 -25.81 5.09
CA PHE A 213 9.89 -25.48 4.22
C PHE A 213 10.37 -24.89 2.89
N TYR A 214 11.28 -23.92 2.96
CA TYR A 214 11.85 -23.32 1.75
C TYR A 214 12.56 -24.38 0.88
N GLU A 215 13.40 -25.22 1.48
CA GLU A 215 14.12 -26.27 0.75
C GLU A 215 13.17 -27.31 0.14
N ALA A 216 12.06 -27.65 0.81
CA ALA A 216 11.12 -28.66 0.35
C ALA A 216 10.10 -28.12 -0.67
N GLU A 217 9.62 -26.88 -0.47
CA GLU A 217 8.39 -26.39 -1.11
C GLU A 217 8.58 -25.15 -2.00
N ALA A 218 9.72 -24.44 -1.94
CA ALA A 218 9.90 -23.21 -2.72
C ALA A 218 9.83 -23.42 -4.24
N GLY A 219 10.31 -24.58 -4.72
CA GLY A 219 10.19 -24.96 -6.13
C GLY A 219 8.74 -25.04 -6.59
N ALA A 220 7.88 -25.74 -5.83
CA ALA A 220 6.45 -25.86 -6.13
C ALA A 220 5.71 -24.53 -5.95
N ALA A 221 6.09 -23.74 -4.95
CA ALA A 221 5.50 -22.43 -4.68
C ALA A 221 5.72 -21.41 -5.81
N SER A 222 6.76 -21.59 -6.64
CA SER A 222 7.00 -20.74 -7.82
C SER A 222 5.86 -20.74 -8.84
N ALA A 223 4.93 -21.69 -8.75
CA ALA A 223 3.71 -21.72 -9.56
C ALA A 223 2.75 -20.56 -9.25
N PHE A 224 2.83 -19.95 -8.05
CA PHE A 224 1.94 -18.87 -7.64
C PHE A 224 2.62 -17.70 -6.92
N LEU A 225 3.83 -17.90 -6.38
CA LEU A 225 4.66 -16.82 -5.84
C LEU A 225 5.49 -16.15 -6.92
N ARG A 226 5.84 -14.89 -6.68
CA ARG A 226 6.79 -14.15 -7.52
C ARG A 226 8.18 -14.78 -7.42
N ALA A 227 8.99 -14.63 -8.48
CA ALA A 227 10.37 -15.14 -8.51
C ALA A 227 11.23 -14.66 -7.34
N TYR A 228 10.93 -13.46 -6.81
CA TYR A 228 11.63 -12.87 -5.66
C TYR A 228 11.56 -13.74 -4.39
N ALA A 229 10.46 -14.47 -4.17
CA ALA A 229 10.31 -15.43 -3.07
C ALA A 229 11.41 -16.50 -3.08
N GLY A 230 11.92 -16.84 -4.27
CA GLY A 230 12.97 -17.84 -4.45
C GLY A 230 14.36 -17.38 -4.03
N THR A 231 14.57 -16.10 -3.71
CA THR A 231 15.91 -15.56 -3.40
C THR A 231 16.43 -15.96 -2.01
N GLY A 232 15.56 -16.43 -1.12
CA GLY A 232 15.95 -17.03 0.15
C GLY A 232 14.78 -17.38 1.05
N CYS A 233 15.03 -18.15 2.11
CA CYS A 233 13.98 -18.64 3.00
C CYS A 233 13.18 -17.53 3.72
N ARG A 234 13.80 -16.36 3.96
CA ARG A 234 13.12 -15.21 4.56
C ARG A 234 12.18 -14.52 3.58
N GLU A 235 12.62 -14.35 2.34
CA GLU A 235 11.80 -13.78 1.25
C GLU A 235 10.65 -14.71 0.91
N TYR A 236 10.91 -16.02 0.88
CA TYR A 236 9.88 -17.04 0.75
C TYR A 236 8.81 -16.91 1.82
N PHE A 237 9.21 -16.81 3.10
CA PHE A 237 8.25 -16.67 4.19
C PHE A 237 7.41 -15.40 4.06
N ALA A 238 8.05 -14.26 3.78
CA ALA A 238 7.38 -12.97 3.68
C ALA A 238 6.44 -12.89 2.47
N ASP A 239 6.85 -13.42 1.31
CA ASP A 239 6.01 -13.51 0.13
C ASP A 239 4.86 -14.49 0.31
N TYR A 240 5.11 -15.63 0.95
CA TYR A 240 4.06 -16.59 1.26
C TYR A 240 3.03 -15.97 2.20
N PHE A 241 3.46 -15.28 3.25
CA PHE A 241 2.56 -14.56 4.16
C PHE A 241 1.69 -13.55 3.41
N ALA A 242 2.30 -12.69 2.58
CA ALA A 242 1.55 -11.71 1.79
C ALA A 242 0.54 -12.37 0.84
N TYR A 243 0.94 -13.45 0.16
CA TYR A 243 0.05 -14.21 -0.72
C TYR A 243 -1.07 -14.90 0.05
N TYR A 244 -0.77 -15.51 1.20
CA TYR A 244 -1.74 -16.17 2.07
C TYR A 244 -2.79 -15.18 2.55
N ILE A 245 -2.35 -14.04 3.10
CA ILE A 245 -3.25 -12.97 3.57
C ILE A 245 -4.18 -12.50 2.45
N ALA A 246 -3.65 -12.36 1.23
CA ALA A 246 -4.41 -11.92 0.07
C ALA A 246 -5.43 -12.95 -0.45
N ASN A 247 -5.17 -14.24 -0.29
CA ASN A 247 -5.86 -15.28 -1.06
C ASN A 247 -6.52 -16.38 -0.23
N ARG A 248 -6.34 -16.42 1.10
CA ARG A 248 -6.93 -17.45 1.98
C ARG A 248 -8.45 -17.55 1.94
N GLY A 249 -9.15 -16.46 1.59
CA GLY A 249 -10.61 -16.47 1.38
C GLY A 249 -11.06 -16.99 0.00
N ASN A 250 -10.13 -17.23 -0.93
CA ASN A 250 -10.41 -17.78 -2.24
C ASN A 250 -10.16 -19.29 -2.24
N ALA A 251 -11.23 -20.09 -2.36
CA ALA A 251 -11.18 -21.54 -2.27
C ALA A 251 -10.21 -22.20 -3.27
N GLU A 252 -10.14 -21.69 -4.50
CA GLU A 252 -9.26 -22.24 -5.54
C GLU A 252 -7.78 -22.00 -5.18
N LYS A 253 -7.45 -20.78 -4.77
CA LYS A 253 -6.08 -20.43 -4.38
C LYS A 253 -5.65 -21.08 -3.07
N ALA A 254 -6.57 -21.22 -2.12
CA ALA A 254 -6.33 -21.96 -0.89
C ALA A 254 -6.02 -23.44 -1.18
N ALA A 255 -6.82 -24.10 -2.03
CA ALA A 255 -6.57 -25.48 -2.45
C ALA A 255 -5.25 -25.63 -3.21
N GLN A 256 -4.88 -24.65 -4.05
CA GLN A 256 -3.59 -24.65 -4.73
C GLN A 256 -2.42 -24.58 -3.73
N MET A 257 -2.48 -23.69 -2.73
CA MET A 257 -1.47 -23.60 -1.68
C MET A 257 -1.36 -24.89 -0.86
N GLU A 258 -2.49 -25.46 -0.44
CA GLU A 258 -2.52 -26.72 0.32
C GLU A 258 -1.93 -27.89 -0.46
N CYS A 259 -2.21 -27.97 -1.76
CA CYS A 259 -1.72 -29.04 -2.61
C CYS A 259 -0.22 -28.93 -2.92
N LEU A 260 0.27 -27.72 -3.24
CA LEU A 260 1.65 -27.51 -3.69
C LEU A 260 2.63 -27.25 -2.55
N THR A 261 2.16 -26.74 -1.43
CA THR A 261 2.97 -26.33 -0.28
C THR A 261 2.30 -26.76 1.04
N PRO A 262 2.00 -28.05 1.22
CA PRO A 262 1.18 -28.55 2.32
C PRO A 262 1.71 -28.19 3.71
N GLU A 263 3.03 -28.23 3.92
CA GLU A 263 3.62 -27.92 5.22
C GLU A 263 3.54 -26.42 5.52
N THR A 264 3.91 -25.57 4.55
CA THR A 264 3.83 -24.11 4.71
C THR A 264 2.38 -23.66 4.86
N PHE A 265 1.45 -24.22 4.09
CA PHE A 265 0.03 -23.92 4.19
C PHE A 265 -0.54 -24.32 5.56
N ALA A 266 -0.25 -25.53 6.03
CA ALA A 266 -0.68 -26.00 7.34
C ALA A 266 -0.13 -25.12 8.47
N PHE A 267 1.11 -24.64 8.33
CA PHE A 267 1.72 -23.73 9.30
C PHE A 267 0.97 -22.38 9.39
N PHE A 268 0.74 -21.70 8.26
CA PHE A 268 -0.01 -20.43 8.28
C PHE A 268 -1.47 -20.62 8.72
N SER A 269 -2.09 -21.73 8.33
CA SER A 269 -3.45 -22.06 8.77
C SER A 269 -3.54 -22.31 10.27
N ALA A 270 -2.52 -22.94 10.86
CA ALA A 270 -2.44 -23.10 12.31
C ALA A 270 -2.22 -21.76 13.04
N LEU A 271 -1.42 -20.85 12.48
CA LEU A 271 -1.27 -19.49 13.01
C LEU A 271 -2.60 -18.72 12.95
N GLU A 272 -3.32 -18.79 11.83
CA GLU A 272 -4.63 -18.15 11.69
C GLU A 272 -5.66 -18.73 12.66
N ALA A 273 -5.74 -20.06 12.77
CA ALA A 273 -6.62 -20.73 13.73
C ALA A 273 -6.30 -20.37 15.18
N GLY A 274 -5.03 -20.08 15.48
CA GLY A 274 -4.57 -19.54 16.76
C GLY A 274 -4.77 -18.02 16.92
N GLY A 275 -5.47 -17.35 16.00
CA GLY A 275 -5.72 -15.91 16.02
C GLY A 275 -4.46 -15.06 15.84
N TRP A 276 -3.42 -15.60 15.21
CA TRP A 276 -2.10 -15.00 15.04
C TRP A 276 -1.47 -14.52 16.36
N GLN A 277 -1.79 -15.18 17.47
CA GLN A 277 -1.25 -14.82 18.78
C GLN A 277 0.24 -15.12 18.85
N LEU A 278 1.05 -14.08 18.97
CA LEU A 278 2.49 -14.18 19.16
C LEU A 278 2.78 -14.28 20.66
N GLN A 279 3.23 -15.44 21.13
CA GLN A 279 3.63 -15.60 22.53
C GLN A 279 4.78 -14.65 22.84
N SER A 280 4.58 -13.74 23.80
CA SER A 280 5.60 -12.83 24.31
C SER A 280 6.70 -13.65 24.99
N ARG A 281 7.74 -14.04 24.24
CA ARG A 281 8.93 -14.61 24.88
C ARG A 281 9.70 -13.46 25.52
N PRO A 282 10.07 -13.54 26.81
CA PRO A 282 10.92 -12.54 27.43
C PRO A 282 12.18 -12.37 26.58
N HIS A 283 12.49 -11.13 26.19
CA HIS A 283 13.73 -10.75 25.52
C HIS A 283 14.92 -11.04 26.43
N ASN A 284 15.33 -12.31 26.50
CA ASN A 284 16.62 -12.73 27.02
C ASN A 284 17.26 -13.63 25.98
N ARG A 285 17.76 -13.00 24.92
CA ARG A 285 18.93 -13.45 24.16
C ARG A 285 19.40 -12.32 23.25
N LEU A 286 20.47 -11.67 23.68
CA LEU A 286 21.38 -10.90 22.83
C LEU A 286 21.88 -11.81 21.72
N TRP A 287 21.21 -11.81 20.58
CA TRP A 287 21.79 -12.29 19.32
C TRP A 287 22.28 -11.08 18.55
N ARG A 288 23.52 -10.66 18.84
CA ARG A 288 24.30 -9.85 17.91
C ARG A 288 24.66 -10.72 16.72
N TRP A 289 24.05 -10.51 15.55
CA TRP A 289 24.67 -10.86 14.27
C TRP A 289 24.19 -9.94 13.15
N THR A 290 25.10 -9.06 12.73
CA THR A 290 25.24 -8.54 11.38
C THR A 290 25.20 -9.69 10.37
N SER A 291 24.18 -9.75 9.53
CA SER A 291 24.12 -10.67 8.39
C SER A 291 23.54 -9.94 7.18
N TRP A 292 24.31 -8.99 6.65
CA TRP A 292 24.21 -8.57 5.25
C TRP A 292 25.30 -9.34 4.50
N LYS A 293 24.94 -10.44 3.83
CA LYS A 293 25.84 -11.09 2.88
C LYS A 293 25.41 -10.72 1.47
N LYS A 294 26.32 -10.01 0.79
CA LYS A 294 26.45 -9.99 -0.66
C LYS A 294 26.39 -11.42 -1.19
N TRP A 295 25.65 -11.63 -2.26
CA TRP A 295 25.88 -12.76 -3.15
C TRP A 295 26.04 -12.19 -4.57
N ASN A 296 27.15 -12.57 -5.20
CA ASN A 296 27.55 -12.19 -6.55
C ASN A 296 26.52 -12.61 -7.60
#